data_AF-A0A914Y349-F1
#
_entry.id   AF-A0A914Y349-F1
#
_cell.length_a   1.000
_cell.length_b   1.000
_cell.length_c   1.000
_cell.angle_alpha   90.00
_cell.angle_beta   90.00
_cell.angle_gamma   90.00
#
_symmetry.space_group_name_H-M   'P 1'
#
loop_
_entity.id
_entity.type
_entity.pdbx_description
1 polymer ?
#
loop_
_entity_poly.entity_id
_entity_poly.type
_entity_poly.pdbx_seq_one_letter_code
_entity_poly.pdbx_strand_id
1 'polypeptide(L)'
;MLNALKNKQLTWTDGNVPYEMDDAFTQGEVRLIERAFNSYKKRTCIRFKKRIDETDYLYITKGFGCYSQVGRTGGKQELSLGRGCLFHEIIVHELMHSLGFWHEHSRIDRDDHIRIKWENILPGMKSQFDIISGALQDTLGENYDYRSIMHYDSTAFSRNGQNTIETVVDGFTGIIGSATDLSDLDVVKIGKLYKCSKKEEEIKTTLPKKKTTKSISTEMVTKARTTTLPPSDIPFSSSPSPSKKKGDSNKCSDQFLDCPNFKDYCKKVSFFFVMKAYCPFTCNHCRRE
;
A
#
# COMPACT_ATOMS: atom_id res chain seq x y z
N MET A 1 -9.95 11.98 0.83
CA MET A 1 -9.90 10.79 0.02
C MET A 1 -8.57 10.00 0.20
N LEU A 2 -8.54 8.67 0.42
CA LEU A 2 -7.47 7.80 0.98
C LEU A 2 -7.71 6.30 0.68
N ASN A 3 -6.66 5.51 0.89
CA ASN A 3 -6.53 4.06 0.74
C ASN A 3 -6.60 3.27 2.08
N ALA A 4 -7.22 3.82 3.13
CA ALA A 4 -7.28 3.16 4.43
C ALA A 4 -8.41 2.12 4.50
N LEU A 5 -8.31 1.14 5.38
CA LEU A 5 -9.36 0.17 5.62
C LEU A 5 -10.60 0.85 6.25
N LYS A 6 -11.79 0.56 5.72
CA LYS A 6 -13.05 1.11 6.21
C LYS A 6 -13.56 0.43 7.48
N ASN A 7 -13.40 -0.89 7.59
CA ASN A 7 -13.86 -1.63 8.77
C ASN A 7 -12.87 -1.47 9.94
N LYS A 8 -13.16 -0.53 10.83
CA LYS A 8 -12.31 -0.23 12.00
C LYS A 8 -12.13 -1.41 12.96
N GLN A 9 -13.00 -2.43 12.92
CA GLN A 9 -12.81 -3.63 13.73
C GLN A 9 -11.56 -4.41 13.35
N LEU A 10 -11.08 -4.30 12.10
CA LEU A 10 -9.82 -4.94 11.68
C LEU A 10 -8.61 -4.01 11.89
N THR A 11 -8.72 -2.96 12.70
CA THR A 11 -7.54 -2.24 13.18
C THR A 11 -6.97 -2.94 14.41
N TRP A 12 -5.68 -2.72 14.65
CA TRP A 12 -5.01 -3.13 15.88
C TRP A 12 -5.46 -2.27 17.06
N THR A 13 -5.80 -2.88 18.19
CA THR A 13 -6.33 -2.18 19.37
C THR A 13 -5.36 -1.10 19.86
N ASP A 14 -5.83 0.15 19.90
CA ASP A 14 -5.07 1.34 20.31
C ASP A 14 -3.72 1.53 19.59
N GLY A 15 -3.59 0.97 18.37
CA GLY A 15 -2.33 1.02 17.62
C GLY A 15 -1.21 0.16 18.18
N ASN A 16 -1.50 -0.75 19.12
CA ASN A 16 -0.53 -1.73 19.60
C ASN A 16 -0.56 -2.96 18.70
N VAL A 17 0.59 -3.29 18.11
CA VAL A 17 0.77 -4.44 17.24
C VAL A 17 1.71 -5.43 17.93
N PRO A 18 1.18 -6.47 18.60
CA PRO A 18 1.99 -7.56 19.12
C PRO A 18 2.69 -8.27 17.95
N TYR A 19 3.96 -8.61 18.12
CA TYR A 19 4.71 -9.35 17.10
C TYR A 19 5.59 -10.45 17.69
N GLU A 20 5.80 -11.46 16.87
CA GLU A 20 6.87 -12.45 17.00
C GLU A 20 7.72 -12.42 15.72
N MET A 21 8.99 -12.79 15.84
CA MET A 21 9.90 -12.93 14.71
C MET A 21 10.39 -14.36 14.65
N ASP A 22 10.50 -14.87 13.43
CA ASP A 22 11.12 -16.16 13.14
C ASP A 22 12.60 -16.17 13.58
N ASP A 23 13.04 -17.23 14.24
CA ASP A 23 14.42 -17.40 14.71
C ASP A 23 15.44 -17.45 13.55
N ALA A 24 14.96 -17.60 12.30
CA ALA A 24 15.79 -17.51 11.11
C ALA A 24 16.38 -16.11 10.83
N PHE A 25 15.87 -15.05 11.47
CA PHE A 25 16.48 -13.72 11.35
C PHE A 25 17.78 -13.59 12.15
N THR A 26 18.84 -13.19 11.48
CA THR A 26 20.09 -12.80 12.12
C THR A 26 19.88 -11.52 12.94
N GLN A 27 20.75 -11.28 13.92
CA GLN A 27 20.68 -10.06 14.74
C GLN A 27 20.77 -8.77 13.90
N GLY A 28 21.49 -8.79 12.77
CA GLY A 28 21.55 -7.65 11.85
C GLY A 28 20.22 -7.35 11.17
N GLU A 29 19.50 -8.40 10.78
CA GLU A 29 18.18 -8.28 10.14
C GLU A 29 17.11 -7.87 11.17
N VAL A 30 17.17 -8.41 12.39
CA VAL A 30 16.31 -7.96 13.50
C VAL A 30 16.46 -6.46 13.73
N ARG A 31 17.71 -5.94 13.77
CA ARG A 31 17.96 -4.49 13.90
C ARG A 31 17.38 -3.68 12.73
N LEU A 32 17.32 -4.25 11.52
CA LEU A 32 16.71 -3.58 10.38
C LEU A 32 15.19 -3.51 10.54
N ILE A 33 14.55 -4.58 10.98
CA ILE A 33 13.10 -4.61 11.24
C ILE A 33 12.74 -3.65 12.39
N GLU A 34 13.52 -3.65 13.48
CA GLU A 34 13.33 -2.72 14.59
C GLU A 34 13.53 -1.24 14.17
N ARG A 35 14.38 -0.98 13.17
CA ARG A 35 14.52 0.36 12.58
C ARG A 35 13.24 0.78 11.85
N ALA A 36 12.61 -0.11 11.10
CA ALA A 36 11.33 0.15 10.46
C ALA A 36 10.22 0.38 11.49
N PHE A 37 10.19 -0.36 12.60
CA PHE A 37 9.29 -0.07 13.73
C PHE A 37 9.47 1.34 14.27
N ASN A 38 10.71 1.85 14.31
CA ASN A 38 11.01 3.19 14.79
C ASN A 38 10.46 4.30 13.87
N SER A 39 10.32 4.06 12.57
CA SER A 39 9.68 5.01 11.64
C SER A 39 8.24 5.33 12.06
N TYR A 40 7.49 4.30 12.46
CA TYR A 40 6.15 4.45 13.03
C TYR A 40 6.17 5.08 14.41
N LYS A 41 7.01 4.55 15.31
CA LYS A 41 7.06 4.97 16.71
C LYS A 41 7.32 6.48 16.87
N LYS A 42 8.19 7.04 16.03
CA LYS A 42 8.61 8.45 16.10
C LYS A 42 7.52 9.42 15.66
N ARG A 43 6.70 9.05 14.67
CA ARG A 43 5.78 9.97 13.99
C ARG A 43 4.31 9.69 14.24
N THR A 44 3.98 8.52 14.82
CA THR A 44 2.61 8.07 15.05
C THR A 44 2.43 7.50 16.46
N CYS A 45 1.19 7.12 16.79
CA CYS A 45 0.88 6.37 18.01
C CYS A 45 1.10 4.86 17.88
N ILE A 46 1.48 4.33 16.71
CA ILE A 46 1.65 2.89 16.49
C ILE A 46 2.83 2.34 17.29
N ARG A 47 2.64 1.20 17.95
CA ARG A 47 3.64 0.53 18.77
C ARG A 47 3.71 -0.95 18.42
N PHE A 48 4.80 -1.35 17.76
CA PHE A 48 5.17 -2.76 17.63
C PHE A 48 5.80 -3.22 18.95
N LYS A 49 5.22 -4.24 19.58
CA LYS A 49 5.66 -4.79 20.86
C LYS A 49 5.87 -6.29 20.73
N LYS A 50 6.92 -6.82 21.36
CA LYS A 50 7.08 -8.27 21.46
C LYS A 50 5.85 -8.83 22.16
N ARG A 51 5.25 -9.83 21.54
CA ARG A 51 4.10 -10.54 22.07
C ARG A 51 4.43 -11.21 23.41
N ILE A 52 3.45 -11.26 24.29
CA ILE A 52 3.50 -12.00 25.56
C ILE A 52 2.46 -13.13 25.51
N ASP A 53 1.17 -12.78 25.43
CA ASP A 53 0.04 -13.70 25.47
C ASP A 53 -1.11 -13.27 24.55
N GLU A 54 -0.93 -12.20 23.78
CA GLU A 54 -1.98 -11.66 22.91
C GLU A 54 -2.43 -12.72 21.88
N THR A 55 -3.74 -12.89 21.70
CA THR A 55 -4.29 -13.86 20.76
C THR A 55 -3.98 -13.49 19.31
N ASP A 56 -4.09 -12.20 19.00
CA ASP A 56 -3.85 -11.66 17.67
C ASP A 56 -2.48 -11.00 17.63
N TYR A 57 -1.66 -11.39 16.65
CA TYR A 57 -0.30 -10.90 16.53
C TYR A 57 0.25 -11.09 15.13
N LEU A 58 1.26 -10.28 14.82
CA LEU A 58 2.02 -10.37 13.59
C LEU A 58 3.17 -11.37 13.77
N TYR A 59 3.21 -12.40 12.94
CA TYR A 59 4.35 -13.31 12.84
C TYR A 59 5.21 -12.91 11.64
N ILE A 60 6.34 -12.28 11.92
CA ILE A 60 7.28 -11.82 10.90
C ILE A 60 8.22 -12.99 10.56
N THR A 61 8.26 -13.41 9.31
CA THR A 61 9.01 -14.62 8.90
C THR A 61 9.76 -14.41 7.59
N LYS A 62 10.74 -15.28 7.33
CA LYS A 62 11.45 -15.38 6.03
C LYS A 62 10.66 -16.26 5.06
N GLY A 63 9.46 -15.82 4.72
CA GLY A 63 8.60 -16.49 3.76
C GLY A 63 9.04 -16.27 2.30
N PHE A 64 8.10 -16.48 1.39
CA PHE A 64 8.32 -16.29 -0.05
C PHE A 64 7.80 -14.94 -0.50
N GLY A 65 8.69 -14.06 -0.97
CA GLY A 65 8.34 -12.68 -1.37
C GLY A 65 8.08 -11.76 -0.18
N CYS A 66 7.63 -10.53 -0.47
CA CYS A 66 7.18 -9.57 0.55
C CYS A 66 5.67 -9.47 0.49
N TYR A 67 5.00 -9.65 1.62
CA TYR A 67 3.57 -9.42 1.73
C TYR A 67 3.13 -9.28 3.18
N SER A 68 2.00 -8.62 3.36
CA SER A 68 1.19 -8.65 4.58
C SER A 68 -0.29 -8.64 4.23
N GLN A 69 -1.12 -9.12 5.16
CA GLN A 69 -2.56 -8.89 5.08
C GLN A 69 -2.88 -7.43 5.42
N VAL A 70 -4.00 -6.93 4.89
CA VAL A 70 -4.44 -5.55 5.15
C VAL A 70 -5.25 -5.47 6.44
N GLY A 71 -4.63 -4.92 7.48
CA GLY A 71 -5.21 -4.82 8.83
C GLY A 71 -4.94 -6.05 9.70
N ARG A 72 -5.64 -6.13 10.82
CA ARG A 72 -5.67 -7.24 11.79
C ARG A 72 -6.71 -8.27 11.38
N THR A 73 -6.26 -9.44 10.95
CA THR A 73 -7.13 -10.56 10.52
C THR A 73 -7.49 -11.53 11.66
N GLY A 74 -6.85 -11.39 12.82
CA GLY A 74 -7.03 -12.26 13.98
C GLY A 74 -6.05 -13.44 14.00
N GLY A 75 -5.78 -13.96 15.20
CA GLY A 75 -4.83 -15.05 15.45
C GLY A 75 -3.39 -14.71 15.03
N LYS A 76 -2.65 -15.76 14.69
CA LYS A 76 -1.31 -15.64 14.07
C LYS A 76 -1.47 -15.14 12.62
N GLN A 77 -1.04 -13.91 12.35
CA GLN A 77 -1.06 -13.32 11.01
C GLN A 77 0.36 -13.19 10.47
N GLU A 78 0.64 -13.82 9.33
CA GLU A 78 1.98 -13.77 8.73
C GLU A 78 2.28 -12.42 8.05
N LEU A 79 3.50 -11.93 8.25
CA LEU A 79 4.15 -10.94 7.39
C LEU A 79 5.45 -11.55 6.86
N SER A 80 5.52 -11.75 5.55
CA SER A 80 6.68 -12.35 4.91
C SER A 80 7.70 -11.27 4.55
N LEU A 81 8.92 -11.42 5.05
CA LEU A 81 10.13 -10.70 4.63
C LEU A 81 11.12 -11.71 4.07
N GLY A 82 10.79 -12.24 2.89
CA GLY A 82 11.63 -13.20 2.18
C GLY A 82 12.93 -12.60 1.65
N ARG A 83 13.62 -13.40 0.83
CA ARG A 83 14.86 -12.96 0.15
C ARG A 83 14.61 -11.69 -0.67
N GLY A 84 15.38 -10.64 -0.39
CA GLY A 84 15.28 -9.34 -1.05
C GLY A 84 14.28 -8.37 -0.41
N CYS A 85 13.52 -8.76 0.61
CA CYS A 85 12.58 -7.88 1.30
C CYS A 85 13.22 -7.04 2.42
N LEU A 86 14.45 -7.37 2.81
CA LEU A 86 15.14 -6.75 3.94
C LEU A 86 15.79 -5.43 3.55
N PHE A 87 14.95 -4.51 3.08
CA PHE A 87 15.23 -3.09 2.90
C PHE A 87 14.25 -2.30 3.76
N HIS A 88 14.70 -1.16 4.30
CA HIS A 88 13.92 -0.40 5.30
C HIS A 88 12.55 0.01 4.74
N GLU A 89 12.53 0.55 3.53
CA GLU A 89 11.34 1.02 2.81
C GLU A 89 10.33 -0.09 2.52
N ILE A 90 10.80 -1.30 2.19
CA ILE A 90 9.95 -2.46 1.96
C ILE A 90 9.34 -2.93 3.28
N ILE A 91 10.13 -3.00 4.35
CA ILE A 91 9.61 -3.40 5.66
C ILE A 91 8.56 -2.39 6.13
N VAL A 92 8.81 -1.08 5.96
CA VAL A 92 7.81 -0.04 6.25
C VAL A 92 6.54 -0.27 5.40
N HIS A 93 6.66 -0.51 4.10
CA HIS A 93 5.50 -0.81 3.24
C HIS A 93 4.66 -1.98 3.77
N GLU A 94 5.28 -3.13 4.05
CA GLU A 94 4.56 -4.32 4.53
C GLU A 94 3.93 -4.11 5.91
N LEU A 95 4.60 -3.36 6.78
CA LEU A 95 4.02 -2.99 8.07
C LEU A 95 2.81 -2.07 7.89
N MET A 96 2.83 -1.14 6.93
CA MET A 96 1.69 -0.27 6.64
C MET A 96 0.49 -1.07 6.12
N HIS A 97 0.69 -2.12 5.33
CA HIS A 97 -0.37 -3.08 5.01
C HIS A 97 -0.97 -3.69 6.27
N SER A 98 -0.14 -4.20 7.18
CA SER A 98 -0.64 -4.78 8.45
C SER A 98 -1.46 -3.80 9.30
N LEU A 99 -1.27 -2.49 9.13
CA LEU A 99 -2.05 -1.43 9.80
C LEU A 99 -3.39 -1.09 9.11
N GLY A 100 -3.67 -1.69 7.96
CA GLY A 100 -4.92 -1.50 7.25
C GLY A 100 -4.86 -0.50 6.09
N PHE A 101 -3.74 -0.39 5.40
CA PHE A 101 -3.63 0.46 4.21
C PHE A 101 -3.48 -0.39 2.94
N TRP A 102 -4.29 -0.08 1.93
CA TRP A 102 -4.16 -0.62 0.57
C TRP A 102 -3.09 0.16 -0.20
N HIS A 103 -2.77 -0.24 -1.42
CA HIS A 103 -1.91 0.58 -2.28
C HIS A 103 -2.59 1.90 -2.66
N GLU A 104 -1.81 2.98 -2.75
CA GLU A 104 -2.32 4.31 -3.08
C GLU A 104 -2.91 4.35 -4.50
N HIS A 105 -2.31 3.61 -5.45
CA HIS A 105 -2.82 3.48 -6.83
C HIS A 105 -4.06 2.62 -6.94
N SER A 106 -4.59 2.04 -5.85
CA SER A 106 -5.83 1.26 -5.86
C SER A 106 -7.00 2.04 -5.26
N ARG A 107 -6.83 3.34 -5.02
CA ARG A 107 -7.91 4.22 -4.56
C ARG A 107 -9.04 4.34 -5.57
N ILE A 108 -10.24 4.60 -5.06
CA ILE A 108 -11.45 4.77 -5.87
C ILE A 108 -11.40 6.01 -6.77
N ASP A 109 -10.67 7.04 -6.35
CA ASP A 109 -10.47 8.30 -7.08
C ASP A 109 -9.15 8.34 -7.86
N ARG A 110 -8.42 7.23 -7.96
CA ARG A 110 -7.07 7.23 -8.57
C ARG A 110 -7.06 7.76 -10.00
N ASP A 111 -8.15 7.56 -10.75
CA ASP A 111 -8.21 7.89 -12.17
C ASP A 111 -8.35 9.42 -12.37
N ASP A 112 -8.44 10.20 -11.30
CA ASP A 112 -8.26 11.66 -11.34
C ASP A 112 -6.78 12.07 -11.20
N HIS A 113 -5.90 11.14 -10.81
CA HIS A 113 -4.52 11.39 -10.41
C HIS A 113 -3.48 10.65 -11.25
N ILE A 114 -3.82 9.46 -11.75
CA ILE A 114 -2.92 8.63 -12.55
C ILE A 114 -3.62 8.09 -13.80
N ARG A 115 -2.82 7.58 -14.72
CA ARG A 115 -3.23 6.88 -15.95
C ARG A 115 -2.54 5.54 -15.97
N ILE A 116 -3.33 4.47 -16.07
CA ILE A 116 -2.82 3.11 -16.22
C ILE A 116 -2.60 2.81 -17.71
N LYS A 117 -1.37 2.48 -18.10
CA LYS A 117 -1.01 2.02 -19.45
C LYS A 117 -1.18 0.51 -19.54
N TRP A 118 -2.43 0.09 -19.74
CA TRP A 118 -2.83 -1.32 -19.74
C TRP A 118 -2.06 -2.18 -20.76
N GLU A 119 -1.60 -1.57 -21.84
CA GLU A 119 -0.79 -2.14 -22.90
C GLU A 119 0.66 -2.41 -22.49
N ASN A 120 1.15 -1.79 -21.42
CA ASN A 120 2.50 -2.02 -20.90
C ASN A 120 2.52 -3.06 -19.77
N ILE A 121 1.36 -3.48 -19.28
CA ILE A 121 1.26 -4.46 -18.17
C ILE A 121 1.48 -5.89 -18.68
N LEU A 122 2.24 -6.68 -17.92
CA LEU A 122 2.43 -8.11 -18.13
C LEU A 122 1.09 -8.85 -18.30
N PRO A 123 0.95 -9.74 -19.30
CA PRO A 123 -0.23 -10.57 -19.42
C PRO A 123 -0.55 -11.31 -18.11
N GLY A 124 -1.81 -11.24 -17.67
CA GLY A 124 -2.26 -11.82 -16.40
C GLY A 124 -2.08 -10.92 -15.16
N MET A 125 -1.40 -9.77 -15.27
CA MET A 125 -1.14 -8.86 -14.13
C MET A 125 -2.08 -7.67 -14.03
N LYS A 126 -3.07 -7.55 -14.92
CA LYS A 126 -3.98 -6.39 -14.92
C LYS A 126 -4.72 -6.22 -13.59
N SER A 127 -5.07 -7.31 -12.91
CA SER A 127 -5.75 -7.24 -11.61
C SER A 127 -4.92 -6.62 -10.49
N GLN A 128 -3.59 -6.54 -10.63
CA GLN A 128 -2.72 -5.82 -9.69
C GLN A 128 -2.95 -4.30 -9.72
N PHE A 129 -3.68 -3.83 -10.73
CA PHE A 129 -4.10 -2.46 -10.91
C PHE A 129 -5.60 -2.34 -10.78
N ASP A 130 -6.29 -3.25 -10.09
CA ASP A 130 -7.71 -3.04 -9.79
C ASP A 130 -7.87 -1.94 -8.72
N ILE A 131 -8.97 -1.20 -8.84
CA ILE A 131 -9.43 -0.28 -7.81
C ILE A 131 -10.05 -1.12 -6.67
N ILE A 132 -9.66 -0.85 -5.43
CA ILE A 132 -10.33 -1.46 -4.27
C ILE A 132 -11.74 -0.87 -4.15
N SER A 133 -12.74 -1.71 -3.90
CA SER A 133 -14.11 -1.24 -3.71
C SER A 133 -14.21 -0.19 -2.58
N GLY A 134 -14.98 0.88 -2.79
CA GLY A 134 -15.29 1.88 -1.76
C GLY A 134 -16.07 1.33 -0.55
N ALA A 135 -16.53 0.08 -0.61
CA ALA A 135 -17.05 -0.65 0.53
C ALA A 135 -15.95 -1.11 1.50
N LEU A 136 -14.71 -1.29 1.01
CA LEU A 136 -13.57 -1.81 1.77
C LEU A 136 -12.58 -0.72 2.17
N GLN A 137 -12.53 0.38 1.42
CA GLN A 137 -11.65 1.51 1.70
C GLN A 137 -12.39 2.74 2.21
N ASP A 138 -11.77 3.44 3.16
CA ASP A 138 -12.13 4.76 3.63
C ASP A 138 -11.04 5.74 3.24
N THR A 139 -11.54 6.87 2.83
CA THR A 139 -10.80 7.90 2.20
C THR A 139 -10.38 8.99 3.21
N LEU A 140 -10.76 8.90 4.49
CA LEU A 140 -10.51 9.80 5.65
C LEU A 140 -10.34 11.31 5.35
N GLY A 141 -10.91 11.82 4.25
CA GLY A 141 -10.88 13.23 3.86
C GLY A 141 -9.56 13.81 3.30
N GLU A 142 -8.50 13.04 3.05
CA GLU A 142 -7.19 13.60 2.56
C GLU A 142 -6.99 13.67 1.02
N ASN A 143 -5.84 14.11 0.54
CA ASN A 143 -5.54 14.11 -0.90
C ASN A 143 -4.88 12.80 -1.38
N TYR A 144 -4.75 12.64 -2.70
CA TYR A 144 -3.91 11.58 -3.29
C TYR A 144 -2.43 11.87 -3.06
N ASP A 145 -1.68 10.85 -2.65
CA ASP A 145 -0.29 11.00 -2.26
C ASP A 145 0.67 10.26 -3.20
N TYR A 146 1.19 10.98 -4.19
CA TYR A 146 2.23 10.47 -5.09
C TYR A 146 3.54 10.08 -4.38
N ARG A 147 3.76 10.51 -3.14
CA ARG A 147 4.95 10.18 -2.34
C ARG A 147 4.70 9.12 -1.28
N SER A 148 3.50 8.54 -1.25
CA SER A 148 3.16 7.51 -0.27
C SER A 148 4.10 6.32 -0.42
N ILE A 149 4.53 5.75 0.72
CA ILE A 149 5.23 4.46 0.72
C ILE A 149 4.37 3.34 0.12
N MET A 150 3.06 3.54 0.05
CA MET A 150 2.08 2.60 -0.51
C MET A 150 1.83 2.78 -2.01
N HIS A 151 2.54 3.68 -2.70
CA HIS A 151 2.36 3.87 -4.13
C HIS A 151 3.31 2.97 -4.93
N TYR A 152 2.80 2.27 -5.95
CA TYR A 152 3.65 1.55 -6.91
C TYR A 152 4.58 2.47 -7.70
N ASP A 153 5.73 1.95 -8.11
CA ASP A 153 6.59 2.65 -9.06
C ASP A 153 5.96 2.70 -10.46
N SER A 154 6.44 3.63 -11.29
CA SER A 154 5.89 3.85 -12.64
C SER A 154 6.03 2.65 -13.57
N THR A 155 6.96 1.73 -13.31
CA THR A 155 7.25 0.56 -14.14
C THR A 155 6.73 -0.74 -13.53
N ALA A 156 5.92 -0.68 -12.47
CA ALA A 156 5.35 -1.83 -11.82
C ALA A 156 4.67 -2.75 -12.85
N PHE A 157 4.96 -4.04 -12.86
CA PHE A 157 4.42 -5.04 -13.80
C PHE A 157 4.59 -4.72 -15.27
N SER A 158 5.62 -3.95 -15.63
CA SER A 158 5.93 -3.64 -17.02
C SER A 158 6.46 -4.85 -17.79
N ARG A 159 5.89 -5.08 -18.98
CA ARG A 159 6.33 -6.11 -19.94
C ARG A 159 7.38 -5.60 -20.94
N ASN A 160 7.74 -4.34 -20.90
CA ASN A 160 8.63 -3.73 -21.90
C ASN A 160 9.56 -2.67 -21.30
N GLY A 161 9.62 -2.58 -19.97
CA GLY A 161 10.40 -1.57 -19.25
C GLY A 161 9.83 -0.15 -19.36
N GLN A 162 8.69 0.04 -20.05
CA GLN A 162 8.00 1.33 -20.11
C GLN A 162 7.03 1.48 -18.94
N ASN A 163 6.58 2.72 -18.71
CA ASN A 163 5.66 3.01 -17.63
C ASN A 163 4.33 2.27 -17.78
N THR A 164 3.88 1.64 -16.70
CA THR A 164 2.51 1.14 -16.52
C THR A 164 1.63 2.16 -15.78
N ILE A 165 2.24 3.06 -15.01
CA ILE A 165 1.57 4.17 -14.32
C ILE A 165 2.23 5.49 -14.73
N GLU A 166 1.41 6.42 -15.20
CA GLU A 166 1.80 7.83 -15.41
C GLU A 166 0.95 8.73 -14.53
N THR A 167 1.54 9.77 -13.95
CA THR A 167 0.81 10.75 -13.15
C THR A 167 0.18 11.80 -14.04
N VAL A 168 -1.02 12.26 -13.69
CA VAL A 168 -1.70 13.38 -14.38
C VAL A 168 -0.99 14.70 -14.10
N VAL A 169 -0.41 14.85 -12.90
CA VAL A 169 0.42 16.01 -12.55
C VAL A 169 1.84 15.76 -13.03
N ASP A 170 2.38 16.69 -13.81
CA ASP A 170 3.74 16.61 -14.33
C ASP A 170 4.79 16.58 -13.22
N GLY A 171 5.90 15.86 -13.48
CA GLY A 171 7.02 15.74 -12.55
C GLY A 171 6.87 14.65 -11.48
N PHE A 172 5.71 13.99 -11.38
CA PHE A 172 5.47 12.96 -10.36
C PHE A 172 5.67 11.50 -10.83
N THR A 173 5.64 11.23 -12.13
CA THR A 173 5.85 9.87 -12.67
C THR A 173 7.19 9.25 -12.24
N GLY A 174 8.25 10.06 -12.07
CA GLY A 174 9.55 9.59 -11.57
C GLY A 174 9.67 9.55 -10.03
N ILE A 175 8.65 10.01 -9.31
CA ILE A 175 8.62 10.12 -7.84
C ILE A 175 7.81 8.99 -7.22
N ILE A 176 6.74 8.55 -7.89
CA ILE A 176 5.93 7.44 -7.41
C ILE A 176 6.77 6.18 -7.20
N GLY A 177 6.54 5.49 -6.08
CA GLY A 177 7.29 4.28 -5.71
C GLY A 177 8.75 4.50 -5.28
N SER A 178 9.23 5.74 -5.16
CA SER A 178 10.60 6.03 -4.71
C SER A 178 10.71 6.38 -3.23
N ALA A 179 9.63 6.22 -2.46
CA ALA A 179 9.59 6.58 -1.04
C ALA A 179 10.51 5.66 -0.22
N THR A 180 11.28 6.26 0.69
CA THR A 180 12.21 5.52 1.57
C THR A 180 11.70 5.38 3.00
N ASP A 181 10.62 6.09 3.35
CA ASP A 181 9.93 6.04 4.64
C ASP A 181 8.49 6.57 4.44
N LEU A 182 7.68 6.60 5.49
CA LEU A 182 6.33 7.17 5.50
C LEU A 182 6.36 8.61 4.96
N SER A 183 5.45 8.94 4.06
CA SER A 183 5.21 10.34 3.71
C SER A 183 4.59 11.09 4.90
N ASP A 184 4.55 12.43 4.84
CA ASP A 184 3.79 13.20 5.84
C ASP A 184 2.31 12.86 5.80
N LEU A 185 1.76 12.57 4.61
CA LEU A 185 0.36 12.19 4.50
C LEU A 185 0.12 10.79 5.04
N ASP A 186 1.02 9.82 4.84
CA ASP A 186 0.94 8.49 5.45
C ASP A 186 0.82 8.59 6.98
N VAL A 187 1.60 9.47 7.61
CA VAL A 187 1.52 9.73 9.05
C VAL A 187 0.17 10.32 9.47
N VAL A 188 -0.34 11.31 8.72
CA VAL A 188 -1.66 11.90 8.98
C VAL A 188 -2.77 10.85 8.85
N LYS A 189 -2.69 9.99 7.82
CA LYS A 189 -3.63 8.90 7.55
C LYS A 189 -3.66 7.90 8.71
N ILE A 190 -2.49 7.45 9.16
CA ILE A 190 -2.35 6.57 10.33
C ILE A 190 -2.95 7.25 11.57
N GLY A 191 -2.62 8.53 11.79
CA GLY A 191 -3.16 9.34 12.88
C GLY A 191 -4.68 9.38 12.91
N LYS A 192 -5.33 9.54 11.75
CA LYS A 192 -6.78 9.55 11.61
C LYS A 192 -7.40 8.17 11.83
N LEU A 193 -6.81 7.12 11.23
CA LEU A 193 -7.33 5.75 11.35
C LEU A 193 -7.29 5.25 12.81
N TYR A 194 -6.15 5.48 13.48
CA TYR A 194 -5.90 5.03 14.85
C TYR A 194 -6.24 6.07 15.93
N LYS A 195 -6.80 7.21 15.53
CA LYS A 195 -7.16 8.33 16.43
C LYS A 195 -6.02 8.70 17.38
N CYS A 196 -4.80 8.80 16.84
CA CYS A 196 -3.64 9.15 17.64
C CYS A 196 -3.92 10.48 18.35
N SER A 197 -3.94 10.46 19.69
CA SER A 197 -4.00 11.68 20.48
C SER A 197 -2.80 12.52 20.07
N LYS A 198 -3.03 13.78 19.69
CA LYS A 198 -1.91 14.73 19.64
C LYS A 198 -1.28 14.66 21.02
N LYS A 199 0.01 14.34 21.11
CA LYS A 199 0.73 14.66 22.33
C LYS A 199 0.58 16.17 22.46
N GLU A 200 -0.35 16.63 23.29
CA GLU A 200 -0.25 17.95 23.85
C GLU A 200 1.07 17.93 24.60
N GLU A 201 2.08 18.57 24.02
CA GLU A 201 3.19 19.04 24.81
C GLU A 201 2.56 19.94 25.88
N GLU A 202 2.36 19.42 27.09
CA GLU A 202 2.13 20.22 28.27
C GLU A 202 3.39 21.04 28.54
N ILE A 203 3.65 22.06 27.71
CA ILE A 203 4.44 23.20 28.12
C ILE A 203 3.46 24.14 28.82
N LYS A 204 3.31 23.91 30.12
CA LYS A 204 2.83 24.93 31.06
C LYS A 204 3.80 26.11 30.99
N THR A 205 3.59 27.02 30.04
CA THR A 205 4.12 28.38 30.11
C THR A 205 3.02 29.28 30.62
N THR A 206 2.94 29.36 31.95
CA THR A 206 2.27 30.43 32.66
C THR A 206 2.98 31.75 32.39
N LEU A 207 2.43 32.60 31.52
CA LEU A 207 2.66 34.06 31.52
C LEU A 207 1.39 34.81 31.05
N PRO A 208 1.16 36.05 31.52
CA PRO A 208 -0.17 36.57 31.86
C PRO A 208 -0.91 37.31 30.74
N LYS A 209 -2.25 37.34 30.89
CA LYS A 209 -3.23 38.04 30.06
C LYS A 209 -3.00 39.56 30.01
N LYS A 210 -3.14 40.17 28.83
CA LYS A 210 -3.55 41.57 28.66
C LYS A 210 -4.72 41.70 27.67
N LYS A 211 -5.72 42.46 28.09
CA LYS A 211 -7.02 42.80 27.44
C LYS A 211 -6.82 43.83 26.30
N THR A 212 -7.36 43.59 25.09
CA THR A 212 -8.67 44.03 24.52
C THR A 212 -8.67 45.42 23.86
N THR A 213 -9.05 45.53 22.57
CA THR A 213 -10.09 46.48 22.07
C THR A 213 -10.67 46.05 20.69
N LYS A 214 -11.99 46.28 20.52
CA LYS A 214 -12.92 46.05 19.37
C LYS A 214 -12.68 47.05 18.20
N SER A 215 -13.27 47.01 16.99
CA SER A 215 -14.68 46.83 16.55
C SER A 215 -14.82 46.80 15.00
N ILE A 216 -15.69 45.95 14.39
CA ILE A 216 -17.00 46.24 13.69
C ILE A 216 -16.82 46.84 12.26
N SER A 217 -17.47 46.49 11.12
CA SER A 217 -18.84 46.03 10.76
C SER A 217 -18.96 45.55 9.28
N THR A 218 -19.95 44.64 9.03
CA THR A 218 -20.95 44.43 7.92
C THR A 218 -20.68 44.84 6.44
N GLU A 219 -21.20 44.21 5.37
CA GLU A 219 -22.50 43.56 5.02
C GLU A 219 -22.34 42.71 3.71
N MET A 220 -22.91 41.49 3.55
CA MET A 220 -24.12 41.05 2.77
C MET A 220 -24.22 41.56 1.29
N VAL A 221 -24.74 40.91 0.23
CA VAL A 221 -25.77 39.90 -0.12
C VAL A 221 -25.44 39.41 -1.58
N THR A 222 -25.67 38.18 -2.09
CA THR A 222 -26.80 37.65 -2.93
C THR A 222 -26.27 36.39 -3.67
N LYS A 223 -26.80 35.17 -3.53
CA LYS A 223 -28.04 34.51 -4.05
C LYS A 223 -27.91 33.86 -5.45
N ALA A 224 -28.27 32.56 -5.48
CA ALA A 224 -28.65 31.69 -6.62
C ALA A 224 -27.49 31.19 -7.52
N ARG A 225 -27.51 30.00 -8.14
CA ARG A 225 -28.63 29.16 -8.61
C ARG A 225 -28.14 27.72 -8.86
N THR A 226 -28.98 26.76 -8.47
CA THR A 226 -28.93 25.34 -8.84
C THR A 226 -29.28 25.15 -10.31
N THR A 227 -28.50 24.34 -11.04
CA THR A 227 -28.98 23.59 -12.22
C THR A 227 -28.26 22.24 -12.30
N THR A 228 -28.96 21.21 -11.83
CA THR A 228 -28.83 19.80 -12.18
C THR A 228 -29.24 19.54 -13.63
N LEU A 229 -28.57 18.62 -14.32
CA LEU A 229 -29.05 17.87 -15.49
C LEU A 229 -28.17 16.59 -15.66
N PRO A 230 -28.63 15.55 -16.38
CA PRO A 230 -28.91 14.21 -15.85
C PRO A 230 -27.89 13.12 -16.26
N PRO A 231 -28.00 11.89 -15.72
CA PRO A 231 -27.15 10.76 -16.11
C PRO A 231 -27.60 10.18 -17.46
N SER A 232 -26.63 9.93 -18.33
CA SER A 232 -26.85 9.20 -19.59
C SER A 232 -26.20 7.83 -19.51
N ASP A 233 -27.06 6.82 -19.35
CA ASP A 233 -26.82 5.40 -19.55
C ASP A 233 -26.47 5.09 -21.01
N ILE A 234 -25.39 4.35 -21.28
CA ILE A 234 -25.20 3.52 -22.50
C ILE A 234 -24.38 2.27 -22.13
N PRO A 235 -24.67 1.09 -22.72
CA PRO A 235 -24.73 -0.17 -21.98
C PRO A 235 -23.50 -1.09 -22.12
N PHE A 236 -23.51 -2.05 -21.19
CA PHE A 236 -22.81 -3.32 -21.16
C PHE A 236 -22.77 -4.00 -22.55
N SER A 237 -21.57 -4.21 -23.09
CA SER A 237 -21.33 -5.12 -24.20
C SER A 237 -20.26 -6.13 -23.79
N SER A 238 -20.67 -7.39 -23.89
CA SER A 238 -19.97 -8.58 -23.46
C SER A 238 -19.14 -9.19 -24.58
N SER A 239 -18.03 -9.83 -24.17
CA SER A 239 -17.31 -10.93 -24.84
C SER A 239 -16.15 -10.56 -25.78
N PRO A 240 -15.15 -11.46 -26.02
CA PRO A 240 -14.91 -12.79 -25.43
C PRO A 240 -13.52 -12.98 -24.78
N SER A 241 -13.48 -13.88 -23.80
CA SER A 241 -12.27 -14.45 -23.20
C SER A 241 -11.40 -15.22 -24.21
N PRO A 242 -10.07 -15.08 -24.21
CA PRO A 242 -9.20 -16.05 -24.85
C PRO A 242 -8.90 -17.20 -23.88
N SER A 243 -9.63 -18.30 -24.09
CA SER A 243 -9.25 -19.70 -23.96
C SER A 243 -8.01 -20.04 -23.11
N LYS A 244 -8.23 -20.42 -21.85
CA LYS A 244 -7.27 -21.23 -21.08
C LYS A 244 -7.11 -22.59 -21.76
N LYS A 245 -5.93 -22.89 -22.32
CA LYS A 245 -5.56 -24.28 -22.59
C LYS A 245 -5.36 -24.97 -21.24
N LYS A 246 -6.27 -25.87 -20.88
CA LYS A 246 -6.01 -26.94 -19.91
C LYS A 246 -4.98 -27.87 -20.54
N GLY A 247 -3.79 -27.91 -19.98
CA GLY A 247 -2.72 -28.84 -20.32
C GLY A 247 -2.03 -29.29 -19.04
N ASP A 248 -1.73 -30.58 -19.00
CA ASP A 248 -1.40 -31.42 -17.86
C ASP A 248 -0.49 -30.87 -16.75
N SER A 249 -0.82 -31.33 -15.55
CA SER A 249 -0.01 -31.35 -14.34
C SER A 249 1.41 -31.88 -14.55
N ASN A 250 2.36 -31.25 -13.84
CA ASN A 250 3.74 -31.69 -13.53
C ASN A 250 4.92 -31.37 -14.46
N LYS A 251 4.79 -30.56 -15.53
CA LYS A 251 5.99 -30.11 -16.27
C LYS A 251 6.35 -28.66 -15.97
N CYS A 252 7.49 -28.45 -15.31
CA CYS A 252 8.08 -27.13 -15.08
C CYS A 252 8.32 -26.42 -16.42
N SER A 253 7.44 -25.46 -16.72
CA SER A 253 7.43 -24.69 -17.96
C SER A 253 6.94 -23.29 -17.69
N ASP A 254 7.49 -22.34 -18.46
CA ASP A 254 7.00 -20.96 -18.47
C ASP A 254 5.64 -20.91 -19.17
N GLN A 255 4.71 -20.14 -18.60
CA GLN A 255 3.38 -19.94 -19.18
C GLN A 255 3.40 -18.99 -20.38
N PHE A 256 4.47 -18.19 -20.52
CA PHE A 256 4.66 -17.25 -21.63
C PHE A 256 6.00 -17.46 -22.34
N LEU A 257 5.99 -17.29 -23.66
CA LEU A 257 7.16 -17.46 -24.54
C LEU A 257 8.23 -16.37 -24.35
N ASP A 258 7.83 -15.21 -23.86
CA ASP A 258 8.69 -14.04 -23.64
C ASP A 258 9.30 -13.97 -22.22
N CYS A 259 9.07 -14.98 -21.37
CA CYS A 259 9.69 -15.09 -20.06
C CYS A 259 11.21 -14.84 -20.03
N PRO A 260 12.02 -15.30 -21.01
CA PRO A 260 13.45 -14.97 -21.07
C PRO A 260 13.77 -13.45 -21.09
N ASN A 261 12.89 -12.62 -21.67
CA ASN A 261 13.05 -11.16 -21.69
C ASN A 261 12.83 -10.53 -20.31
N PHE A 262 12.19 -11.26 -19.39
CA PHE A 262 11.87 -10.83 -18.04
C PHE A 262 12.78 -11.42 -16.98
N LYS A 263 13.90 -12.05 -17.38
CA LYS A 263 14.82 -12.72 -16.46
C LYS A 263 15.35 -11.82 -15.34
N ASP A 264 15.48 -10.52 -15.59
CA ASP A 264 15.91 -9.55 -14.55
C ASP A 264 14.82 -9.31 -13.49
N TYR A 265 13.54 -9.48 -13.83
CA TYR A 265 12.44 -9.40 -12.86
C TYR A 265 12.41 -10.59 -11.91
N CYS A 266 13.05 -11.72 -12.23
CA CYS A 266 13.24 -12.84 -11.29
C CYS A 266 13.98 -12.40 -10.01
N LYS A 267 14.74 -11.31 -10.08
CA LYS A 267 15.50 -10.74 -8.95
C LYS A 267 14.76 -9.62 -8.24
N LYS A 268 13.66 -9.11 -8.82
CA LYS A 268 12.86 -8.02 -8.26
C LYS A 268 11.74 -8.58 -7.40
N VAL A 269 11.62 -8.06 -6.19
CA VAL A 269 10.89 -8.73 -5.12
C VAL A 269 9.38 -8.50 -5.21
N SER A 270 8.97 -7.32 -5.67
CA SER A 270 7.61 -7.00 -6.11
C SER A 270 7.09 -7.93 -7.22
N PHE A 271 7.98 -8.68 -7.89
CA PHE A 271 7.65 -9.58 -8.98
C PHE A 271 7.77 -11.05 -8.61
N PHE A 272 8.14 -11.40 -7.38
CA PHE A 272 8.41 -12.78 -7.01
C PHE A 272 7.21 -13.71 -7.32
N PHE A 273 6.00 -13.34 -6.91
CA PHE A 273 4.80 -14.16 -7.15
C PHE A 273 4.43 -14.25 -8.64
N VAL A 274 4.68 -13.17 -9.39
CA VAL A 274 4.46 -13.12 -10.84
C VAL A 274 5.41 -14.04 -11.56
N MET A 275 6.70 -13.89 -11.27
CA MET A 275 7.74 -14.70 -11.86
C MET A 275 7.59 -16.17 -11.46
N LYS A 276 7.17 -16.46 -10.22
CA LYS A 276 6.88 -17.82 -9.76
C LYS A 276 5.62 -18.44 -10.37
N ALA A 277 4.59 -17.66 -10.66
CA ALA A 277 3.37 -18.20 -11.27
C ALA A 277 3.52 -18.39 -12.77
N TYR A 278 4.13 -17.43 -13.47
CA TYR A 278 4.06 -17.33 -14.93
C TYR A 278 5.38 -17.64 -15.64
N CYS A 279 6.51 -17.38 -15.00
CA CYS A 279 7.84 -17.68 -15.54
C CYS A 279 8.67 -18.59 -14.61
N PRO A 280 8.08 -19.67 -14.04
CA PRO A 280 8.75 -20.45 -13.00
C PRO A 280 9.99 -21.19 -13.51
N PHE A 281 10.07 -21.50 -14.81
CA PHE A 281 11.25 -22.14 -15.39
C PHE A 281 12.35 -21.10 -15.63
N THR A 282 12.05 -19.97 -16.27
CA THR A 282 13.03 -18.88 -16.50
C THR A 282 13.63 -18.36 -15.19
N CYS A 283 12.84 -18.29 -14.12
CA CYS A 283 13.28 -17.80 -12.82
C CYS A 283 13.77 -18.88 -11.86
N ASN A 284 13.94 -20.12 -12.32
CA ASN A 284 14.36 -21.26 -11.51
C ASN A 284 13.50 -21.51 -10.26
N HIS A 285 12.21 -21.18 -10.33
CA HIS A 285 11.23 -21.48 -9.28
C HIS A 285 10.69 -22.92 -9.36
N CYS A 286 10.99 -23.63 -10.45
CA CYS A 286 10.79 -25.08 -10.58
C CYS A 286 11.97 -25.71 -11.36
N ARG A 287 12.08 -27.04 -11.36
CA ARG A 287 13.06 -27.79 -12.17
C ARG A 287 12.33 -28.73 -13.12
N ARG A 288 12.88 -28.95 -14.32
CA ARG A 288 12.46 -30.06 -15.19
C ARG A 288 13.00 -31.35 -14.58
N GLU A 289 12.13 -32.34 -14.41
CA GLU A 289 12.55 -33.74 -14.24
C GLU A 289 13.27 -34.23 -15.49
#